data_AF-A0A6A6F4M2-F1
#
_entry.id   AF-A0A6A6F4M2-F1
#
_cell.length_a   1.000
_cell.length_b   1.000
_cell.length_c   1.000
_cell.angle_alpha   90.00
_cell.angle_beta   90.00
_cell.angle_gamma   90.00
#
_symmetry.space_group_name_H-M   'P 1'
#
loop_
_entity.id
_entity.type
_entity.pdbx_description
1 polymer ?
#
loop_
_entity_poly.entity_id
_entity_poly.type
_entity_poly.pdbx_seq_one_letter_code
_entity_poly.pdbx_strand_id
1 'polypeptide(L)'
;FGSGRRICPDMHVAHNTLLMSISRILWAFGIQKAKDENGKEIEIDRDAMDHLRRGVLLLTLCRCTIRPRSEARARLIEKEWERMSAEILDSDGNYRFAEL
;
A
#
# COMPACT_ATOMS: atom_id res chain seq x y z
N PHE A 1 -8.45 9.67 14.33
CA PHE A 1 -7.25 10.07 15.09
C PHE A 1 -7.54 10.55 16.54
N GLY A 2 -8.79 10.52 17.04
CA GLY A 2 -9.09 10.98 18.40
C GLY A 2 -9.29 12.50 18.50
N SER A 3 -9.26 13.05 19.73
CA SER A 3 -9.42 14.49 20.00
C SER A 3 -8.75 14.88 21.34
N GLY A 4 -8.52 16.18 21.54
CA GLY A 4 -7.97 16.76 22.76
C GLY A 4 -6.53 16.35 23.03
N ARG A 5 -6.16 16.24 24.31
CA ARG A 5 -4.79 15.94 24.76
C ARG A 5 -4.26 14.56 24.35
N ARG A 6 -5.10 13.67 23.81
CA ARG A 6 -4.74 12.32 23.35
C ARG A 6 -5.03 12.12 21.86
N ILE A 7 -5.09 13.20 21.09
CA ILE A 7 -5.11 13.10 19.63
C ILE A 7 -3.84 12.40 19.14
N CYS A 8 -3.96 11.60 18.08
CA CYS A 8 -2.81 10.94 17.46
C CYS A 8 -1.79 12.01 17.03
N PRO A 9 -0.58 12.01 17.61
CA PRO A 9 0.42 13.04 17.33
C PRO A 9 0.85 13.00 15.85
N ASP A 10 0.82 11.82 15.23
CA ASP A 10 1.26 11.58 13.85
C ASP A 10 0.14 11.66 12.82
N MET A 11 -1.02 12.24 13.13
CA MET A 11 -2.16 12.26 12.22
C MET A 11 -1.83 12.89 10.85
N HIS A 12 -0.98 13.92 10.83
CA HIS A 12 -0.56 14.58 9.59
C HIS A 12 0.42 13.72 8.79
N VAL A 13 1.36 13.06 9.46
CA VAL A 13 2.30 12.12 8.82
C VAL A 13 1.53 10.95 8.22
N ALA A 14 0.60 10.37 8.97
CA ALA A 14 -0.26 9.29 8.52
C ALA A 14 -1.08 9.71 7.29
N HIS A 15 -1.72 10.88 7.34
CA HIS A 15 -2.54 11.37 6.22
C HIS A 15 -1.71 11.60 4.95
N ASN A 16 -0.57 12.28 5.07
CA ASN A 16 0.31 12.56 3.93
C ASN A 16 0.89 11.26 3.34
N THR A 17 1.32 10.34 4.20
CA THR A 17 1.87 9.04 3.78
C THR A 17 0.81 8.21 3.06
N LEU A 18 -0.41 8.14 3.59
CA LEU A 18 -1.53 7.44 2.95
C LEU A 18 -1.87 8.07 1.61
N LEU A 19 -1.99 9.39 1.54
CA LEU A 19 -2.29 10.11 0.31
C LEU A 19 -1.23 9.83 -0.78
N MET A 20 0.05 9.95 -0.43
CA MET A 20 1.14 9.68 -1.38
C MET A 20 1.15 8.22 -1.82
N SER A 21 0.98 7.28 -0.89
CA SER A 21 0.99 5.84 -1.20
C SER A 21 -0.17 5.46 -2.11
N ILE A 22 -1.39 5.87 -1.77
CA ILE A 22 -2.59 5.60 -2.57
C ILE A 22 -2.47 6.27 -3.95
N SER A 23 -1.97 7.50 -4.02
CA SER A 23 -1.80 8.22 -5.30
C SER A 23 -0.81 7.48 -6.22
N ARG A 24 0.32 7.01 -5.68
CA ARG A 24 1.30 6.21 -6.44
C ARG A 24 0.72 4.88 -6.91
N ILE A 25 -0.01 4.18 -6.04
CA ILE A 25 -0.67 2.91 -6.38
C ILE A 25 -1.70 3.13 -7.49
N LEU A 26 -2.56 4.15 -7.38
CA LEU A 26 -3.57 4.45 -8.38
C LEU A 26 -2.97 4.95 -9.70
N TRP A 27 -1.83 5.64 -9.65
CA TRP A 27 -1.08 6.01 -10.85
C TRP A 27 -0.46 4.77 -11.52
N ALA A 28 0.12 3.85 -10.76
CA ALA A 28 0.82 2.69 -11.32
C ALA A 28 -0.11 1.56 -11.78
N PHE A 29 -1.16 1.27 -11.02
CA PHE A 29 -1.95 0.04 -11.15
C PHE A 29 -3.44 0.29 -11.41
N GLY A 30 -4.03 -0.61 -12.19
CA GLY A 30 -5.47 -0.84 -12.23
C GLY A 30 -5.84 -1.86 -11.16
N ILE A 31 -6.86 -1.54 -10.36
CA ILE A 31 -7.37 -2.40 -9.30
C ILE A 31 -8.81 -2.74 -9.67
N GLN A 32 -9.11 -4.03 -9.75
CA GLN A 32 -10.42 -4.54 -10.11
C GLN A 32 -10.86 -5.62 -9.10
N LYS A 33 -12.17 -5.85 -8.99
CA LYS A 33 -12.70 -6.96 -8.19
C LYS A 33 -12.10 -8.28 -8.70
N ALA A 34 -11.84 -9.21 -7.78
CA ALA A 34 -11.51 -10.57 -8.18
C ALA A 34 -12.70 -11.22 -8.90
N LYS A 35 -12.41 -12.19 -9.76
CA LYS A 35 -13.42 -12.98 -10.45
C LYS A 35 -13.42 -14.42 -9.93
N ASP A 36 -14.58 -15.04 -9.85
CA ASP A 36 -14.73 -16.47 -9.55
C ASP A 36 -14.36 -17.35 -10.75
N GLU A 37 -14.51 -18.67 -10.60
CA GLU A 37 -14.24 -19.66 -11.65
C GLU A 37 -15.09 -19.46 -12.91
N ASN A 38 -16.25 -18.81 -12.77
CA ASN A 38 -17.17 -18.51 -13.87
C ASN A 38 -16.94 -17.11 -14.47
N GLY A 39 -15.91 -16.39 -14.02
CA GLY A 39 -15.58 -15.04 -14.50
C GLY A 39 -16.46 -13.93 -13.93
N LYS A 40 -17.31 -14.22 -12.93
CA LYS A 40 -18.18 -13.23 -12.27
C LYS A 40 -17.41 -12.51 -11.17
N GLU A 41 -17.63 -11.21 -11.03
CA GLU A 41 -17.02 -10.42 -9.95
C GLU A 41 -17.48 -10.92 -8.57
N ILE A 42 -16.51 -11.10 -7.67
CA ILE A 42 -16.75 -11.43 -6.27
C ILE A 42 -17.10 -10.13 -5.54
N GLU A 43 -18.29 -10.09 -4.93
CA GLU A 43 -18.72 -8.91 -4.18
C GLU A 43 -17.90 -8.74 -2.90
N ILE A 44 -17.58 -7.48 -2.58
CA ILE A 44 -16.81 -7.15 -1.38
C ILE A 44 -17.82 -6.83 -0.28
N ASP A 45 -17.85 -7.68 0.75
CA ASP A 45 -18.57 -7.36 1.97
C ASP A 45 -17.86 -6.21 2.69
N ARG A 46 -18.55 -5.07 2.79
CA ARG A 46 -18.03 -3.84 3.39
C ARG A 46 -18.05 -3.88 4.92
N ASP A 47 -18.88 -4.76 5.48
CA ASP A 47 -19.06 -4.93 6.91
C ASP A 47 -18.28 -6.16 7.43
N ALA A 48 -17.58 -6.88 6.53
CA ALA A 48 -16.67 -7.95 6.90
C ALA A 48 -15.44 -7.40 7.64
N MET A 49 -15.52 -7.41 8.96
CA MET A 49 -14.42 -7.06 9.86
C MET A 49 -13.78 -8.32 10.43
N ASP A 50 -12.45 -8.41 10.38
CA ASP A 50 -11.74 -9.33 11.26
C ASP A 50 -11.69 -8.64 12.64
N HIS A 51 -11.86 -9.41 13.71
CA HIS A 51 -12.09 -8.87 15.05
C HIS A 51 -11.02 -7.82 15.45
N LEU A 52 -11.40 -6.87 16.32
CA LEU A 52 -10.47 -5.90 16.91
C LEU A 52 -9.31 -6.66 17.60
N ARG A 53 -8.16 -6.77 16.91
CA ARG A 53 -6.96 -7.36 17.49
C ARG A 53 -6.08 -6.24 18.02
N ARG A 54 -5.82 -6.28 19.34
CA ARG A 54 -4.86 -5.39 20.01
C ARG A 54 -5.14 -3.89 19.80
N GLY A 55 -6.41 -3.50 19.79
CA GLY A 55 -6.82 -2.09 19.63
C GLY A 55 -6.73 -1.54 18.21
N VAL A 56 -6.45 -2.38 17.22
CA VAL A 56 -6.47 -2.03 15.80
C VAL A 56 -7.61 -2.77 15.12
N LEU A 57 -8.42 -2.01 14.39
CA LEU A 57 -9.44 -2.58 13.52
C LEU A 57 -8.77 -3.17 12.28
N LEU A 58 -8.95 -4.47 12.05
CA LEU A 58 -8.48 -5.13 10.84
C LEU A 58 -9.67 -5.42 9.93
N LEU A 59 -9.55 -5.04 8.67
CA LEU A 59 -10.51 -5.43 7.65
C LEU A 59 -10.21 -6.85 7.21
N THR A 60 -11.25 -7.62 6.92
CA THR A 60 -11.10 -8.93 6.28
C THR A 60 -10.41 -8.75 4.93
N LEU A 61 -9.45 -9.62 4.62
CA LEU A 61 -8.73 -9.59 3.36
C LEU A 61 -9.70 -9.75 2.18
N CYS A 62 -9.78 -8.73 1.32
CA CYS A 62 -10.57 -8.79 0.09
C CYS A 62 -9.69 -9.26 -1.08
N ARG A 63 -10.23 -10.18 -1.89
CA ARG A 63 -9.54 -10.62 -3.12
C ARG A 63 -9.71 -9.55 -4.20
N CYS A 64 -8.62 -9.14 -4.83
CA CYS A 64 -8.63 -8.21 -5.95
C CYS A 64 -7.60 -8.60 -7.01
N THR A 65 -7.80 -8.10 -8.23
CA THR A 65 -6.83 -8.19 -9.31
C THR A 65 -6.12 -6.86 -9.44
N ILE A 66 -4.79 -6.87 -9.33
CA ILE A 66 -3.93 -5.70 -9.50
C ILE A 66 -3.06 -5.92 -10.74
N ARG A 67 -3.11 -4.99 -11.69
CA ARG A 67 -2.29 -5.06 -12.92
C ARG A 67 -1.67 -3.69 -13.22
N PRO A 68 -0.44 -3.62 -13.74
CA PRO A 68 0.12 -2.36 -14.19
C PRO A 68 -0.81 -1.69 -15.22
N ARG A 69 -1.01 -0.37 -15.11
CA ARG A 69 -1.81 0.38 -16.09
C ARG A 69 -1.14 0.47 -17.45
N SER A 70 0.19 0.43 -17.48
CA SER A 70 0.97 0.32 -18.71
C SER A 70 2.35 -0.26 -18.43
N GLU A 71 2.92 -0.91 -19.43
CA GLU A 71 4.28 -1.43 -19.33
C GLU A 71 5.31 -0.32 -19.13
N ALA A 72 5.08 0.86 -19.71
CA ALA A 72 5.97 2.01 -19.54
C ALA A 72 6.06 2.45 -18.08
N ARG A 73 4.94 2.41 -17.34
CA ARG A 73 4.92 2.72 -15.90
C ARG A 73 5.61 1.62 -15.09
N ALA A 74 5.39 0.35 -15.43
CA ALA A 74 6.06 -0.77 -14.78
C ALA A 74 7.59 -0.67 -14.93
N ARG A 75 8.08 -0.49 -16.16
CA ARG A 75 9.51 -0.31 -16.45
C ARG A 75 10.12 0.87 -15.71
N LEU A 76 9.39 1.99 -15.58
CA LEU A 76 9.88 3.14 -14.82
C LEU A 76 10.04 2.78 -13.34
N ILE A 77 9.06 2.11 -12.75
CA ILE A 77 9.12 1.69 -11.32
C ILE A 77 10.28 0.73 -11.09
N GLU A 78 10.45 -0.27 -11.96
CA GLU A 78 11.56 -1.24 -11.88
C GLU A 78 12.92 -0.54 -11.99
N LYS A 79 13.10 0.34 -12.98
CA LYS A 79 14.33 1.12 -13.15
C LYS A 79 14.64 1.99 -11.94
N GLU A 80 13.64 2.67 -11.40
CA GLU A 80 13.80 3.53 -10.22
C GLU A 80 14.12 2.70 -8.96
N TRP A 81 13.52 1.53 -8.83
CA TRP A 81 13.83 0.58 -7.76
C TRP A 81 15.26 0.05 -7.86
N GLU A 82 15.70 -0.38 -9.03
CA GLU A 82 17.08 -0.85 -9.26
C GLU A 82 18.10 0.24 -8.93
N ARG A 83 17.86 1.47 -9.41
CA ARG A 83 18.71 2.62 -9.10
C ARG A 83 18.79 2.87 -7.61
N MET A 84 17.65 2.95 -6.93
CA MET A 84 17.62 3.32 -5.52
C MET A 84 18.15 2.21 -4.63
N SER A 85 17.72 0.97 -4.85
CA SER A 85 18.22 -0.17 -4.06
C SER A 85 19.74 -0.30 -4.13
N ALA A 86 20.36 -0.07 -5.29
CA ALA A 86 21.81 -0.08 -5.43
C ALA A 86 22.52 1.06 -4.67
N GLU A 87 21.88 2.23 -4.57
CA GLU A 87 22.43 3.42 -3.91
C GLU A 87 22.25 3.37 -2.39
N ILE A 88 21.04 3.04 -1.93
CA ILE A 88 20.63 3.22 -0.54
C ILE A 88 20.54 1.94 0.28
N LEU A 89 20.58 0.74 -0.33
CA LEU A 89 20.50 -0.52 0.39
C LEU A 89 21.84 -1.28 0.42
N ASP A 90 22.10 -2.00 1.51
CA ASP A 90 23.19 -2.97 1.62
C ASP A 90 22.82 -4.34 1.01
N SER A 91 23.74 -5.31 1.08
CA SER A 91 23.51 -6.67 0.55
C SER A 91 22.39 -7.43 1.24
N ASP A 92 22.02 -7.03 2.46
CA ASP A 92 20.95 -7.63 3.25
C ASP A 92 19.60 -6.91 3.05
N GLY A 93 19.59 -5.83 2.25
CA GLY A 93 18.41 -5.03 1.97
C GLY A 93 18.07 -3.98 3.04
N ASN A 94 18.99 -3.71 3.98
CA ASN A 94 18.83 -2.63 4.95
C ASN A 94 19.28 -1.30 4.36
N TYR A 95 18.71 -0.19 4.86
CA TYR A 95 19.22 1.13 4.51
C TYR A 95 20.68 1.27 4.97
N ARG A 96 21.55 1.67 4.05
CA ARG A 96 22.89 2.12 4.41
C ARG A 96 22.72 3.29 5.35
N PHE A 97 23.21 3.15 6.58
CA PHE A 97 23.30 4.30 7.47
C PHE A 97 24.22 5.30 6.76
N ALA A 98 23.66 6.44 6.36
CA ALA A 98 24.50 7.59 6.07
C ALA A 98 25.29 7.83 7.36
N GLU A 99 26.60 7.67 7.30
CA GLU A 99 27.49 8.11 8.37
C GLU A 99 27.13 9.57 8.67
N LEU A 100 26.53 9.81 9.84
CA LEU A 100 26.24 11.13 10.38
C LEU A 100 27.54 11.85 10.73
#